data_AF-A0A7C5I674-F1
#
_entry.id   AF-A0A7C5I674-F1
#
_cell.length_a   1.000
_cell.length_b   1.000
_cell.length_c   1.000
_cell.angle_alpha   90.00
_cell.angle_beta   90.00
_cell.angle_gamma   90.00
#
_symmetry.space_group_name_H-M   'P 1'
#
loop_
_entity.id
_entity.type
_entity.pdbx_description
1 polymer ?
#
loop_
_entity_poly.entity_id
_entity_poly.type
_entity_poly.pdbx_seq_one_letter_code
_entity_poly.pdbx_strand_id
1 'polypeptide(L)'
;MDIKIVDIEKPEEINFIFGQSHFIKSVEDLYEAMVNSNPNAKFGIAFCEASGARKVRVEGNDEEMKELAKKNALKIGAGHTFIIFMKDCYPINVLNSIKQVPEVC
;
A
#
# COMPACT_ATOMS: atom_id res chain seq x y z
N MET A 1 14.39 -22.76 4.41
CA MET A 1 13.56 -21.75 3.72
C MET A 1 12.17 -22.34 3.68
N ASP A 2 11.20 -21.69 4.33
CA ASP A 2 9.83 -22.18 4.40
C ASP A 2 8.94 -21.29 3.53
N ILE A 3 8.10 -21.90 2.69
CA ILE A 3 7.14 -21.20 1.84
C ILE A 3 5.80 -21.17 2.57
N LYS A 4 5.17 -20.00 2.64
CA LYS A 4 3.85 -19.80 3.24
C LYS A 4 2.91 -19.18 2.22
N ILE A 5 1.68 -19.68 2.19
CA ILE A 5 0.58 -19.03 1.49
C ILE A 5 -0.05 -18.04 2.47
N VAL A 6 -0.19 -16.79 2.05
CA VAL A 6 -0.81 -15.72 2.84
C VAL A 6 -1.99 -15.17 2.07
N ASP A 7 -3.19 -15.44 2.57
CA ASP A 7 -4.41 -14.89 1.97
C ASP A 7 -4.54 -13.40 2.25
N ILE A 8 -4.76 -12.62 1.19
CA ILE A 8 -5.10 -11.20 1.28
C ILE A 8 -6.57 -11.06 1.64
N GLU A 9 -6.83 -10.46 2.79
CA GLU A 9 -8.18 -10.19 3.27
C GLU A 9 -8.69 -8.89 2.65
N LYS A 10 -9.80 -8.98 1.90
CA LYS A 10 -10.46 -7.82 1.30
C LYS A 10 -11.97 -8.05 1.09
N PRO A 11 -12.83 -7.02 1.20
CA PRO A 11 -14.16 -7.01 0.62
C PRO A 11 -14.16 -7.27 -0.90
N GLU A 12 -15.25 -7.80 -1.45
CA GLU A 12 -15.35 -8.14 -2.88
C GLU A 12 -15.16 -6.92 -3.79
N GLU A 13 -15.79 -5.79 -3.46
CA GLU A 13 -15.87 -4.60 -4.31
C GLU A 13 -14.64 -3.68 -4.28
N ILE A 14 -13.62 -3.99 -3.48
CA ILE A 14 -12.41 -3.15 -3.39
C ILE A 14 -11.23 -3.73 -4.18
N ASN A 15 -10.39 -2.85 -4.69
CA ASN A 15 -9.15 -3.20 -5.37
C ASN A 15 -7.95 -2.99 -4.44
N PHE A 16 -6.84 -3.65 -4.77
CA PHE A 16 -5.56 -3.39 -4.11
C PHE A 16 -4.40 -3.47 -5.08
N ILE A 17 -3.29 -2.84 -4.71
CA ILE A 17 -1.97 -2.99 -5.34
C ILE A 17 -1.00 -3.45 -4.27
N PHE A 18 -0.23 -4.49 -4.59
CA PHE A 18 0.87 -4.96 -3.75
C PHE A 18 2.17 -4.83 -4.53
N GLY A 19 3.20 -4.27 -3.90
CA GLY A 19 4.46 -4.00 -4.56
C GLY A 19 5.63 -3.92 -3.60
N GLN A 20 6.81 -3.69 -4.18
CA GLN A 20 8.06 -3.51 -3.46
C GLN A 20 8.51 -2.05 -3.60
N SER A 21 9.00 -1.48 -2.50
CA SER A 21 9.57 -0.14 -2.48
C SER A 21 10.82 -0.12 -1.60
N HIS A 22 11.40 1.04 -1.38
CA HIS A 22 12.46 1.24 -0.38
C HIS A 22 12.38 2.64 0.19
N PHE A 23 13.03 2.89 1.33
CA PHE A 23 13.08 4.21 1.98
C PHE A 23 11.74 4.72 2.56
N ILE A 24 11.81 5.38 3.71
CA ILE A 24 10.63 5.77 4.52
C ILE A 24 9.70 6.74 3.80
N LYS A 25 10.25 7.55 2.88
CA LYS A 25 9.52 8.51 2.06
C LYS A 25 8.49 7.86 1.12
N SER A 26 8.62 6.55 0.85
CA SER A 26 7.64 5.73 0.13
C SER A 26 6.20 6.02 0.55
N VAL A 27 5.95 6.21 1.85
CA VAL A 27 4.59 6.39 2.37
C VAL A 27 3.99 7.71 1.90
N GLU A 28 4.74 8.80 2.00
CA GLU A 28 4.31 10.14 1.59
C GLU A 28 4.19 10.22 0.06
N ASP A 29 5.17 9.70 -0.68
CA ASP A 29 5.20 9.82 -2.14
C ASP A 29 4.13 8.94 -2.81
N LEU A 30 3.85 7.75 -2.25
CA LEU A 30 2.69 6.96 -2.67
C LEU A 30 1.37 7.64 -2.31
N TYR A 31 1.27 8.30 -1.16
CA TYR A 31 0.09 9.07 -0.80
C TYR A 31 -0.17 10.19 -1.81
N GLU A 32 0.85 10.99 -2.14
CA GLU A 32 0.76 12.06 -3.14
C GLU A 32 0.40 11.49 -4.52
N ALA A 33 1.02 10.38 -4.94
CA ALA A 33 0.70 9.71 -6.19
C ALA A 33 -0.78 9.29 -6.24
N MET A 34 -1.34 8.79 -5.14
CA MET A 34 -2.74 8.40 -5.06
C MET A 34 -3.69 9.60 -5.13
N VAL A 35 -3.47 10.63 -4.28
CA VAL A 35 -4.33 11.83 -4.24
C VAL A 35 -4.34 12.58 -5.57
N ASN A 36 -3.17 12.69 -6.22
CA ASN A 36 -3.05 13.43 -7.49
C ASN A 36 -3.61 12.67 -8.70
N SER A 37 -3.83 11.35 -8.60
CA SER A 37 -4.30 10.53 -9.72
C SER A 37 -5.82 10.48 -9.84
N ASN A 38 -6.55 10.47 -8.71
CA ASN A 38 -8.02 10.48 -8.71
C ASN A 38 -8.54 11.20 -7.45
N PRO A 39 -9.20 12.37 -7.59
CA PRO A 39 -9.67 13.16 -6.46
C PRO A 39 -10.78 12.48 -5.63
N ASN A 40 -11.46 11.49 -6.20
CA ASN A 40 -12.52 10.75 -5.52
C ASN A 40 -12.02 9.47 -4.84
N ALA A 41 -10.76 9.07 -5.07
CA ALA A 41 -10.23 7.82 -4.54
C ALA A 41 -10.22 7.84 -3.02
N LYS A 42 -10.77 6.78 -2.42
CA LYS A 42 -10.62 6.46 -0.99
C LYS A 42 -9.57 5.36 -0.87
N PHE A 43 -8.53 5.58 -0.09
CA PHE A 43 -7.41 4.63 -0.06
C PHE A 43 -6.66 4.61 1.27
N GLY A 44 -5.96 3.50 1.47
CA GLY A 44 -5.07 3.26 2.59
C GLY A 44 -3.83 2.52 2.13
N ILE A 45 -2.67 2.95 2.62
CA ILE A 45 -1.34 2.50 2.28
C ILE A 45 -0.70 1.94 3.54
N ALA A 46 -0.06 0.78 3.43
CA ALA A 46 0.81 0.26 4.47
C ALA A 46 2.16 -0.14 3.87
N PHE A 47 3.26 0.38 4.45
CA PHE A 47 4.63 0.09 4.06
C PHE A 47 5.39 -0.57 5.21
N CYS A 48 6.08 -1.67 4.91
CA CYS A 48 6.86 -2.42 5.90
C CYS A 48 8.29 -1.89 5.98
N GLU A 49 8.60 -1.06 6.98
CA GLU A 49 9.98 -0.63 7.25
C GLU A 49 10.86 -1.86 7.55
N ALA A 50 11.96 -2.05 6.83
CA ALA A 50 12.79 -3.26 6.95
C ALA A 50 14.00 -3.10 7.89
N SER A 51 14.29 -1.88 8.34
CA SER A 51 15.42 -1.56 9.22
C SER A 51 14.99 -0.69 10.39
N GLY A 52 15.90 -0.46 11.35
CA GLY A 52 15.62 0.41 12.50
C GLY A 52 14.44 -0.08 13.34
N ALA A 53 13.40 0.76 13.45
CA ALA A 53 12.21 0.46 14.27
C ALA A 53 11.34 -0.65 13.68
N ARG A 54 11.47 -0.95 12.37
CA ARG A 54 10.76 -2.03 11.67
C ARG A 54 9.25 -2.00 11.84
N LYS A 55 8.67 -0.80 11.77
CA LYS A 55 7.22 -0.59 11.93
C LYS A 55 6.50 -0.70 10.59
N VAL A 56 5.25 -1.13 10.63
CA VAL A 56 4.33 -0.90 9.52
C VAL A 56 3.90 0.56 9.58
N ARG A 57 4.26 1.31 8.55
CA ARG A 57 3.91 2.72 8.38
C ARG A 57 2.64 2.80 7.58
N VAL A 58 1.67 3.58 8.04
CA VAL A 58 0.32 3.58 7.49
C VAL A 58 -0.06 5.01 7.16
N GLU A 59 -0.60 5.23 5.97
CA GLU A 59 -1.23 6.50 5.62
C GLU A 59 -2.39 6.33 4.65
N GLY A 60 -3.19 7.37 4.42
CA GLY A 60 -4.33 7.32 3.51
C GLY A 60 -5.42 8.31 3.91
N ASN A 61 -6.43 8.44 3.05
CA ASN A 61 -7.55 9.37 3.27
C ASN A 61 -8.85 8.66 3.70
N ASP A 62 -8.79 7.35 3.95
CA ASP A 62 -9.90 6.52 4.40
C ASP A 62 -9.44 5.53 5.48
N GLU A 63 -10.07 5.58 6.66
CA GLU A 63 -9.61 4.83 7.84
C GLU A 63 -9.86 3.32 7.70
N GLU A 64 -10.93 2.92 7.01
CA GLU A 64 -11.22 1.50 6.74
C GLU A 64 -10.14 0.91 5.83
N MET A 65 -9.77 1.62 4.77
CA MET A 65 -8.69 1.19 3.87
C MET A 65 -7.33 1.18 4.57
N LYS A 66 -7.06 2.12 5.49
CA LYS A 66 -5.81 2.17 6.28
C LYS A 66 -5.66 0.95 7.18
N GLU A 67 -6.70 0.62 7.94
CA GLU A 67 -6.65 -0.55 8.82
C GLU A 67 -6.59 -1.86 8.02
N LEU A 68 -7.25 -1.93 6.86
CA LEU A 68 -7.15 -3.09 5.97
C LEU A 68 -5.74 -3.27 5.39
N ALA A 69 -5.10 -2.18 4.95
CA ALA A 69 -3.72 -2.19 4.48
C ALA A 69 -2.75 -2.66 5.56
N LYS A 70 -2.86 -2.08 6.76
CA LYS A 70 -2.04 -2.43 7.92
C LYS A 70 -2.19 -3.89 8.32
N LYS A 71 -3.42 -4.39 8.40
CA LYS A 71 -3.71 -5.78 8.76
C LYS A 71 -3.06 -6.76 7.78
N ASN A 72 -3.20 -6.52 6.48
CA ASN A 72 -2.59 -7.36 5.46
C ASN A 72 -1.05 -7.25 5.45
N ALA A 73 -0.50 -6.05 5.59
CA ALA A 73 0.95 -5.84 5.68
C ALA A 73 1.58 -6.59 6.88
N LEU A 74 0.92 -6.57 8.05
CA LEU A 74 1.35 -7.33 9.22
C LEU A 74 1.30 -8.85 8.98
N LYS A 75 0.27 -9.33 8.26
CA LYS A 75 0.12 -10.75 7.92
C LYS A 75 1.19 -11.23 6.94
N ILE A 76 1.55 -10.38 5.97
CA ILE A 76 2.61 -10.66 4.98
C ILE A 76 3.99 -10.61 5.64
N GLY A 77 4.27 -9.59 6.44
CA GLY A 77 5.51 -9.48 7.24
C GLY A 77 6.80 -9.40 6.41
N ALA A 78 6.71 -9.05 5.12
CA ALA A 78 7.85 -8.95 4.22
C ALA A 78 8.41 -7.52 4.21
N GLY A 79 9.68 -7.36 4.58
CA GLY A 79 10.35 -6.06 4.61
C GLY A 79 10.31 -5.34 3.26
N HIS A 80 10.15 -4.02 3.30
CA HIS A 80 10.14 -3.13 2.14
C HIS A 80 8.98 -3.37 1.15
N THR A 81 8.00 -4.20 1.51
CA THR A 81 6.77 -4.30 0.73
C THR A 81 5.80 -3.17 1.10
N PHE A 82 4.96 -2.80 0.13
CA PHE A 82 3.82 -1.94 0.38
C PHE A 82 2.53 -2.58 -0.15
N ILE A 83 1.41 -2.26 0.49
CA ILE A 83 0.07 -2.59 0.00
C ILE A 83 -0.80 -1.33 0.02
N ILE A 84 -1.56 -1.11 -1.05
CA ILE A 84 -2.51 -0.02 -1.19
C ILE A 84 -3.89 -0.63 -1.42
N PHE A 85 -4.84 -0.39 -0.52
CA PHE A 85 -6.25 -0.68 -0.76
C PHE A 85 -6.96 0.58 -1.26
N MET A 86 -7.92 0.42 -2.17
CA MET A 86 -8.64 1.52 -2.76
C MET A 86 -10.12 1.20 -3.01
N LYS A 87 -10.95 2.23 -2.83
CA LYS A 87 -12.38 2.32 -3.12
C LYS A 87 -12.64 3.53 -4.01
N ASP A 88 -13.70 3.47 -4.82
CA ASP A 88 -14.09 4.52 -5.77
C ASP A 88 -12.97 4.87 -6.76
N CYS A 89 -12.09 3.90 -7.01
CA CYS A 89 -10.90 4.00 -7.84
C CYS A 89 -10.50 2.60 -8.33
N TYR A 90 -9.90 2.53 -9.52
CA TYR A 90 -9.36 1.30 -10.10
C TYR A 90 -7.84 1.39 -10.25
N PRO A 91 -7.12 0.25 -10.24
CA PRO A 91 -5.67 0.24 -10.43
C PRO A 91 -5.22 1.01 -11.68
N ILE A 92 -5.96 0.94 -12.78
CA ILE A 92 -5.61 1.62 -14.03
C ILE A 92 -5.50 3.15 -13.87
N ASN A 93 -6.19 3.73 -12.88
CA ASN A 93 -6.15 5.17 -12.62
C ASN A 93 -4.85 5.61 -11.96
N VAL A 94 -4.17 4.71 -11.24
CA VAL A 94 -3.05 5.04 -10.34
C VAL A 94 -1.75 4.32 -10.68
N LEU A 95 -1.81 3.21 -11.43
CA LEU A 95 -0.66 2.33 -11.68
C LEU A 95 0.53 3.05 -12.32
N ASN A 96 0.29 3.98 -13.26
CA ASN A 96 1.39 4.71 -13.89
C ASN A 96 2.07 5.68 -12.92
N SER A 97 1.29 6.39 -12.10
CA SER A 97 1.82 7.30 -11.08
C SER A 97 2.63 6.53 -10.03
N ILE A 98 2.12 5.38 -9.56
CA ILE A 98 2.82 4.50 -8.61
C ILE A 98 4.15 4.01 -9.19
N LYS A 99 4.17 3.53 -10.44
CA LYS A 99 5.41 3.08 -11.10
C LYS A 99 6.44 4.20 -11.30
N GLN A 100 6.02 5.46 -11.26
CA GLN A 100 6.89 6.62 -11.40
C GLN A 100 7.41 7.16 -10.05
N VAL A 101 6.89 6.65 -8.91
CA VAL A 101 7.43 6.99 -7.59
C VAL A 101 8.87 6.48 -7.50
N PRO A 102 9.87 7.35 -7.21
CA PRO A 102 11.29 6.98 -7.22
C PRO A 102 11.65 5.83 -6.28
N GLU A 103 10.90 5.68 -5.19
CA GLU A 103 11.09 4.64 -4.20
C GLU A 103 10.61 3.25 -4.66
N VAL A 104 9.70 3.16 -5.64
CA VAL A 104 9.09 1.91 -6.11
C VAL A 104 10.04 1.13 -7.03
N CYS A 105 10.13 -0.18 -6.82
CA CYS A 105 11.04 -1.10 -7.54
C CYS A 105 10.39 -1.83 -8.72
#